data_AF-A0A920HJJ1-F1
#
_entry.id   AF-A0A920HJJ1-F1
#
_cell.length_a   1.000
_cell.length_b   1.000
_cell.length_c   1.000
_cell.angle_alpha   90.00
_cell.angle_beta   90.00
_cell.angle_gamma   90.00
#
_symmetry.space_group_name_H-M   'P 1'
#
loop_
_entity.id
_entity.type
_entity.pdbx_description
1 polymer ?
#
loop_
_entity_poly.entity_id
_entity_poly.type
_entity_poly.pdbx_seq_one_letter_code
_entity_poly.pdbx_strand_id
1 'polypeptide(L)'
;MNYFTKVLKYGLEYSYFAVLNILFNILYAIFSALAFVSFIPMLDVLFKQTKKVYEAPVYSGIGNIREYAENYFNYYISKQLETDISTTLIIVVSIVIFFF
;
A
#
# COMPACT_ATOMS: atom_id res chain seq x y z
N MET A 1 -11.76 -27.30 -33.64
CA MET A 1 -11.96 -27.15 -32.18
C MET A 1 -11.20 -28.16 -31.30
N ASN A 2 -10.40 -29.10 -31.84
CA ASN A 2 -9.84 -30.23 -31.07
C ASN A 2 -8.38 -30.04 -30.58
N TYR A 3 -7.71 -28.96 -31.01
CA TYR A 3 -6.30 -28.71 -30.71
C TYR A 3 -6.11 -27.91 -29.42
N PHE A 4 -6.97 -26.93 -29.16
CA PHE A 4 -6.90 -26.07 -27.97
C PHE A 4 -7.12 -26.88 -26.68
N THR A 5 -8.09 -27.79 -26.70
CA THR A 5 -8.36 -28.75 -25.62
C THR A 5 -7.24 -29.77 -25.43
N LYS A 6 -6.51 -30.14 -26.49
CA LYS A 6 -5.30 -30.99 -26.36
C LYS A 6 -4.19 -30.26 -25.61
N VAL A 7 -3.94 -29.00 -25.95
CA VAL A 7 -2.91 -28.17 -25.27
C VAL A 7 -3.27 -27.94 -23.80
N LEU A 8 -4.55 -27.67 -23.51
CA LEU A 8 -5.02 -27.48 -22.13
C LEU A 8 -4.81 -28.73 -21.25
N LYS A 9 -4.92 -29.92 -21.85
CA LYS A 9 -4.77 -31.20 -21.13
C LYS A 9 -3.33 -31.45 -20.66
N TYR A 10 -2.33 -30.96 -21.40
CA TYR A 10 -0.93 -30.99 -20.97
C TYR A 10 -0.64 -29.95 -19.88
N GLY A 11 -1.39 -28.84 -19.85
CA GLY A 11 -1.28 -27.82 -18.80
C GLY A 11 -1.88 -28.23 -17.44
N LEU A 12 -2.69 -29.31 -17.38
CA LEU A 12 -3.33 -29.77 -16.15
C LEU A 12 -2.33 -30.20 -15.06
N GLU A 13 -1.22 -30.82 -15.45
CA GLU A 13 -0.12 -31.18 -14.52
C GLU A 13 0.54 -29.94 -13.89
N TYR A 14 0.43 -28.78 -14.55
CA TYR A 14 0.95 -27.48 -14.09
C TYR A 14 -0.15 -26.58 -13.48
N SER A 15 -1.30 -27.14 -13.11
CA SER A 15 -2.44 -26.40 -12.56
C SER A 15 -2.10 -25.58 -11.30
N TYR A 16 -1.18 -26.06 -10.46
CA TYR A 16 -0.69 -25.29 -9.30
C TYR A 16 -0.05 -23.96 -9.71
N PHE A 17 0.77 -23.94 -10.77
CA PHE A 17 1.37 -22.70 -11.29
C PHE A 17 0.32 -21.77 -11.88
N ALA A 18 -0.74 -22.31 -12.51
CA ALA A 18 -1.84 -21.51 -13.01
C ALA A 18 -2.63 -20.84 -11.87
N VAL A 19 -2.95 -21.58 -10.80
CA VAL A 19 -3.61 -21.03 -9.61
C VAL A 19 -2.74 -19.97 -8.94
N LEU A 20 -1.44 -20.24 -8.81
CA LEU A 20 -0.49 -19.30 -8.23
C LEU A 20 -0.37 -18.02 -9.08
N ASN A 21 -0.39 -18.14 -10.41
CA ASN A 21 -0.36 -17.00 -11.33
C ASN A 21 -1.61 -16.14 -11.21
N ILE A 22 -2.79 -16.75 -11.08
CA ILE A 22 -4.05 -16.05 -10.83
C ILE A 22 -3.99 -15.32 -9.48
N LEU A 23 -3.53 -16.00 -8.42
CA LEU A 23 -3.37 -15.41 -7.10
C LEU A 23 -2.43 -14.20 -7.12
N PHE A 24 -1.27 -14.32 -7.78
CA PHE A 24 -0.33 -13.21 -7.92
C PHE A 24 -0.87 -12.08 -8.79
N ASN A 25 -1.67 -12.36 -9.82
CA ASN A 25 -2.35 -11.30 -10.58
C ASN A 25 -3.37 -10.53 -9.73
N ILE A 26 -4.11 -11.23 -8.86
CA ILE A 26 -5.04 -10.59 -7.93
C ILE A 26 -4.28 -9.74 -6.92
N LEU A 27 -3.23 -10.29 -6.31
CA LEU A 27 -2.35 -9.55 -5.39
C LEU A 27 -1.73 -8.33 -6.08
N TYR A 28 -1.23 -8.49 -7.31
CA TYR A 28 -0.69 -7.41 -8.12
C TYR A 28 -1.70 -6.28 -8.35
N ALA A 29 -2.94 -6.61 -8.71
CA ALA A 29 -3.99 -5.60 -8.88
C ALA A 29 -4.30 -4.87 -7.57
N ILE A 30 -4.34 -5.59 -6.44
CA ILE A 30 -4.57 -4.99 -5.11
C ILE A 30 -3.41 -4.07 -4.71
N PHE A 31 -2.17 -4.55 -4.81
CA PHE A 31 -0.98 -3.76 -4.49
C PHE A 31 -0.82 -2.56 -5.42
N SER A 32 -1.14 -2.70 -6.71
CA SER A 32 -1.15 -1.58 -7.66
C SER A 32 -2.15 -0.49 -7.25
N ALA A 33 -3.37 -0.87 -6.83
CA ALA A 33 -4.35 0.07 -6.32
C ALA A 33 -3.90 0.71 -4.98
N LEU A 34 -3.33 -0.09 -4.07
CA LEU A 34 -2.83 0.37 -2.79
C LEU A 34 -1.64 1.34 -2.94
N ALA A 35 -0.74 1.09 -3.90
CA ALA A 35 0.38 1.96 -4.22
C ALA A 35 -0.08 3.36 -4.65
N PHE A 36 -1.17 3.43 -5.43
CA PHE A 36 -1.77 4.71 -5.81
C PHE A 36 -2.32 5.46 -4.60
N VAL A 37 -2.97 4.77 -3.66
CA VAL A 37 -3.45 5.37 -2.40
C VAL A 37 -2.29 5.84 -1.53
N SER A 38 -1.21 5.06 -1.43
CA SER A 38 0.02 5.41 -0.69
C SER A 38 0.81 6.56 -1.33
N PHE A 39 0.58 6.88 -2.60
CA PHE A 39 1.21 8.01 -3.26
C PHE A 39 0.70 9.36 -2.73
N ILE A 40 -0.56 9.42 -2.30
CA ILE A 40 -1.19 10.62 -1.72
C ILE A 40 -0.39 11.15 -0.51
N PRO A 41 -0.12 10.36 0.56
CA PRO A 41 0.65 10.84 1.69
C PRO A 41 2.10 11.20 1.33
N MET A 42 2.69 10.56 0.32
CA MET A 42 4.02 10.93 -0.17
C MET A 42 4.02 12.34 -0.78
N LEU A 43 3.02 12.66 -1.61
CA LEU A 43 2.87 14.01 -2.17
C LEU A 43 2.62 15.05 -1.07
N ASP A 44 1.77 14.74 -0.10
CA ASP A 44 1.47 15.64 1.02
C ASP A 44 2.72 15.98 1.85
N VAL A 45 3.61 15.00 2.07
CA VAL A 45 4.90 15.18 2.75
C VAL A 45 5.86 16.03 1.90
N LEU A 46 6.00 15.71 0.61
CA LEU A 46 6.87 16.44 -0.32
C LEU A 46 6.49 17.92 -0.42
N PHE A 47 5.19 18.21 -0.50
CA PHE A 47 4.67 19.57 -0.61
C PHE A 47 4.43 20.25 0.75
N LYS A 48 4.77 19.60 1.87
CA LYS A 48 4.55 20.11 3.23
C LYS A 48 3.11 20.55 3.50
N GLN A 49 2.13 19.90 2.86
CA GLN A 49 0.70 20.19 3.03
C GLN A 49 0.09 19.44 4.22
N THR A 50 0.90 18.68 4.97
CA THR A 50 0.48 17.99 6.18
C THR A 50 -0.06 19.01 7.19
N LYS A 51 -1.36 18.92 7.53
CA LYS A 51 -1.91 19.61 8.70
C LYS A 51 -1.08 19.14 9.89
N LYS A 52 -0.38 20.06 10.55
CA LYS A 52 0.38 19.76 11.76
C LYS A 52 -0.60 19.33 12.85
N VAL A 53 -0.75 18.02 13.05
CA VAL A 53 -1.58 17.46 14.11
C VAL A 53 -0.65 17.23 15.30
N TYR A 54 -0.79 18.08 16.32
CA TYR A 54 0.02 18.04 17.55
C TYR A 54 -0.55 17.12 18.63
N GLU A 55 -1.79 16.64 18.45
CA GLU A 55 -2.51 15.80 19.41
C GLU A 55 -2.67 14.36 18.89
N ALA A 56 -2.49 13.37 19.78
CA ALA A 56 -2.67 11.96 19.41
C ALA A 56 -4.16 11.68 19.14
N PRO A 57 -4.51 11.05 18.01
CA PRO A 57 -5.92 10.72 17.72
C PRO A 57 -6.46 9.71 18.74
N VAL A 58 -7.72 9.87 19.15
CA VAL A 58 -8.40 8.92 20.04
C VAL A 58 -9.12 7.89 19.19
N TYR A 59 -8.86 6.60 19.43
CA TYR A 59 -9.53 5.51 18.72
C TYR A 59 -11.02 5.46 19.07
N SER A 60 -11.88 5.81 18.11
CA SER A 60 -13.33 5.94 18.31
C SER A 60 -14.15 4.78 17.71
N GLY A 61 -13.49 3.67 17.34
CA GLY A 61 -14.15 2.41 16.92
C GLY A 61 -13.85 1.98 15.47
N ILE A 62 -14.46 0.87 15.04
CA ILE A 62 -14.19 0.20 13.75
C ILE A 62 -14.55 1.08 12.54
N GLY A 63 -15.58 1.92 12.64
CA GLY A 63 -16.00 2.83 11.57
C GLY A 63 -14.98 3.92 11.23
N ASN A 64 -14.17 4.33 12.21
CA ASN A 64 -13.20 5.42 12.08
C ASN A 64 -11.76 4.92 11.94
N ILE A 65 -11.55 3.64 11.60
CA ILE A 65 -10.21 3.05 11.58
C ILE A 65 -9.33 3.69 10.51
N ARG A 66 -9.93 4.06 9.37
CA ARG A 66 -9.26 4.78 8.29
C ARG A 66 -8.83 6.17 8.75
N GLU A 67 -9.75 6.92 9.34
CA GLU A 67 -9.50 8.29 9.81
C GLU A 67 -8.50 8.32 10.97
N TYR A 68 -8.57 7.33 11.88
CA TYR A 68 -7.58 7.15 12.93
C TYR A 68 -6.19 6.84 12.36
N ALA A 69 -6.09 5.95 11.37
CA ALA A 69 -4.82 5.61 10.72
C ALA A 69 -4.22 6.82 9.98
N GLU A 70 -5.03 7.58 9.23
CA GLU A 70 -4.62 8.81 8.55
C GLU A 70 -4.13 9.86 9.55
N ASN A 71 -4.88 10.09 10.64
CA ASN A 71 -4.49 11.05 11.68
C ASN A 71 -3.26 10.62 12.47
N TYR A 72 -3.11 9.33 12.75
CA TYR A 72 -1.95 8.78 13.47
C TYR A 72 -0.69 8.90 12.61
N PHE A 73 -0.80 8.59 11.32
CA PHE A 73 0.28 8.76 10.36
C PHE A 73 0.70 10.23 10.27
N ASN A 74 -0.26 11.14 10.15
CA ASN A 74 0.01 12.58 10.14
C ASN A 74 0.66 13.09 11.44
N TYR A 75 0.23 12.60 12.60
CA TYR A 75 0.86 12.91 13.89
C TYR A 75 2.31 12.41 13.94
N TYR A 76 2.54 11.16 13.55
CA TYR A 76 3.88 10.55 13.56
C TYR A 76 4.84 11.28 12.62
N ILE A 77 4.39 11.57 11.39
CA ILE A 77 5.16 12.34 10.41
C ILE A 77 5.41 13.77 10.89
N SER A 78 4.41 14.46 11.45
CA SER A 78 4.56 15.82 11.98
C SER A 78 5.61 15.88 13.09
N LYS A 79 5.60 14.90 14.01
CA LYS A 79 6.59 14.78 15.08
C LYS A 79 8.00 14.46 14.57
N GLN A 80 8.10 13.61 13.54
CA GLN A 80 9.40 13.23 12.96
C GLN A 80 10.00 14.35 12.11
N LEU A 81 9.17 15.14 11.42
CA LEU A 81 9.59 16.35 10.69
C LEU A 81 10.21 17.43 11.59
N GLU A 82 9.81 17.50 12.87
CA GLU A 82 10.43 18.41 13.85
C GLU A 82 11.82 17.94 14.32
N THR A 83 12.14 16.65 14.13
CA THR A 83 13.45 16.08 14.51
C THR A 83 14.41 16.05 13.33
N ASP A 84 14.01 15.45 12.20
CA ASP A 84 14.83 15.39 10.98
C ASP A 84 13.95 15.12 9.74
N ILE A 85 14.01 16.03 8.77
CA ILE A 85 13.27 15.96 7.50
C ILE A 85 13.80 14.81 6.63
N SER A 86 15.11 14.52 6.69
CA SER A 86 15.76 13.53 5.82
C SER A 86 15.35 12.11 6.18
N THR A 87 15.29 11.80 7.48
CA THR A 87 14.87 10.49 8.00
C THR A 87 13.40 10.23 7.71
N THR A 88 12.56 11.26 7.83
CA THR A 88 11.12 11.15 7.52
C THR A 88 10.89 10.78 6.06
N LEU A 89 11.63 11.43 5.14
CA LEU A 89 11.54 11.13 3.72
C LEU A 89 11.96 9.69 3.40
N ILE A 90 13.04 9.21 4.01
CA ILE A 90 13.52 7.82 3.85
C ILE A 90 12.46 6.81 4.33
N ILE A 91 11.82 7.05 5.48
CA ILE A 91 10.78 6.15 6.01
C ILE A 91 9.59 6.06 5.05
N VAL A 92 9.12 7.20 4.54
CA VAL A 92 8.00 7.24 3.58
C VAL A 92 8.38 6.52 2.29
N VAL A 93 9.57 6.77 1.74
CA VAL A 93 10.06 6.11 0.53
C VAL A 93 10.22 4.60 0.74
N SER A 94 10.75 4.15 1.88
CA SER A 94 10.90 2.73 2.20
C SER A 94 9.56 2.00 2.31
N ILE A 95 8.54 2.65 2.89
CA ILE A 95 7.18 2.11 2.94
C ILE A 95 6.61 1.96 1.54
N VAL A 96 6.79 2.97 0.68
CA VAL A 96 6.34 2.92 -0.72
C VAL A 96 7.02 1.78 -1.47
N ILE A 97 8.35 1.65 -1.36
CA ILE A 97 9.12 0.55 -2.01
C ILE A 97 8.69 -0.82 -1.48
N PHE A 98 8.33 -0.94 -0.20
CA PHE A 98 7.87 -2.21 0.36
C PHE A 98 6.50 -2.66 -0.20
N PHE A 99 5.63 -1.70 -0.56
CA PHE A 99 4.31 -1.98 -1.13
C PHE A 99 4.31 -2.10 -2.66
N PHE A 100 5.40 -1.73 -3.33
CA PHE A 100 5.56 -1.75 -4.79
C PHE A 100 6.33 -2.99 -5.26
#